data_AF-A0A2D8RWN8-F1
#
_entry.id   AF-A0A2D8RWN8-F1
#
_cell.length_a   1.000
_cell.length_b   1.000
_cell.length_c   1.000
_cell.angle_alpha   90.00
_cell.angle_beta   90.00
_cell.angle_gamma   90.00
#
_symmetry.space_group_name_H-M   'P 1'
#
loop_
_entity.id
_entity.type
_entity.pdbx_description
1 polymer ?
#
loop_
_entity_poly.entity_id
_entity_poly.type
_entity_poly.pdbx_seq_one_letter_code
_entity_poly.pdbx_strand_id
1 'polypeptide(L)' 'MLTGLTDTFGGRSQTLENELKKMRQVCLEDLKREAVRVGANGIVATQFHYQQISGKGTSMLMLVLSGTAVALEKEPAQ' A
#
# COMPACT_ATOMS: atom_id res chain seq x y z
N MET A 1 31.39 6.44 -14.19
CA MET A 1 30.29 6.58 -15.15
C MET A 1 29.83 5.19 -15.54
N LEU A 2 28.61 4.80 -15.20
CA LEU A 2 27.98 3.53 -15.62
C LEU A 2 26.70 3.88 -16.37
N THR A 3 26.87 4.21 -17.65
CA THR A 3 25.76 4.32 -18.60
C THR A 3 25.60 2.93 -19.20
N GLY A 4 24.54 2.24 -18.81
CA GLY A 4 24.32 0.85 -19.18
C GLY A 4 22.90 0.43 -18.90
N LEU A 5 21.99 1.07 -19.63
CA LEU A 5 20.69 0.52 -20.01
C LEU A 5 19.70 0.27 -18.87
N THR A 6 18.90 1.31 -18.65
CA THR A 6 17.44 1.23 -18.61
C THR A 6 16.96 0.10 -19.54
N ASP A 7 16.88 -1.12 -19.03
CA ASP A 7 16.15 -2.20 -19.70
C ASP A 7 14.67 -1.83 -19.68
N THR A 8 14.22 -1.31 -20.80
CA THR A 8 12.87 -0.80 -21.05
C THR A 8 11.83 -1.90 -21.26
N PHE A 9 12.15 -3.19 -21.10
CA PHE A 9 11.18 -4.27 -21.27
C PHE A 9 11.39 -5.48 -20.32
N GLY A 10 10.61 -5.52 -19.23
CA GLY A 10 9.83 -6.71 -18.87
C GLY A 10 10.34 -7.69 -17.80
N GLY A 11 11.65 -7.84 -17.58
CA GLY A 11 12.16 -8.96 -16.75
C GLY A 11 12.24 -8.71 -15.24
N ARG A 12 12.73 -7.53 -14.82
CA ARG A 12 12.91 -7.16 -13.40
C ARG A 12 11.75 -6.35 -12.82
N SER A 13 11.01 -5.62 -13.65
CA SER A 13 9.87 -4.82 -13.21
C SER A 13 8.72 -5.68 -12.68
N GLN A 14 8.44 -6.84 -13.30
CA GLN A 14 7.30 -7.66 -12.91
C GLN A 14 7.42 -8.17 -11.45
N THR A 15 8.62 -8.59 -11.04
CA THR A 15 8.84 -9.12 -9.68
C THR A 15 8.70 -8.03 -8.62
N LEU A 16 9.30 -6.86 -8.84
CA LEU A 16 9.19 -5.73 -7.91
C LEU A 16 7.75 -5.19 -7.85
N GLU A 17 7.09 -5.02 -9.00
CA GLU A 17 5.70 -4.57 -9.05
C GLU A 17 4.76 -5.59 -8.39
N ASN A 18 5.00 -6.88 -8.58
CA ASN A 18 4.23 -7.94 -7.94
C ASN A 18 4.42 -7.93 -6.42
N GLU A 19 5.64 -7.68 -5.94
CA GLU A 19 5.93 -7.58 -4.50
C GLU A 19 5.26 -6.34 -3.90
N LEU A 20 5.37 -5.18 -4.55
CA LEU A 20 4.65 -3.96 -4.15
C LEU A 20 3.13 -4.15 -4.16
N LYS A 21 2.59 -4.89 -5.13
CA LYS A 21 1.17 -5.22 -5.21
C LYS A 21 0.75 -6.09 -4.02
N LYS A 22 1.54 -7.10 -3.67
CA LYS A 22 1.30 -7.95 -2.48
C LYS A 22 1.34 -7.12 -1.20
N MET A 23 2.37 -6.27 -1.01
CA MET A 23 2.47 -5.39 0.16
C MET A 23 1.24 -4.49 0.30
N ARG A 24 0.79 -3.85 -0.79
CA ARG A 24 -0.43 -3.02 -0.79
C ARG A 24 -1.66 -3.81 -0.39
N GLN A 25 -1.82 -5.03 -0.90
CA GLN A 25 -2.95 -5.87 -0.58
C GLN A 25 -2.97 -6.25 0.91
N VAL A 26 -1.82 -6.63 1.47
CA VAL A 26 -1.68 -6.93 2.90
C VAL A 26 -2.04 -5.72 3.76
N CYS A 27 -1.49 -4.53 3.46
CA CYS A 27 -1.82 -3.31 4.20
C CYS A 27 -3.31 -2.96 4.14
N LEU A 28 -3.95 -3.15 2.98
CA LEU A 28 -5.40 -2.90 2.83
C LEU A 28 -6.24 -3.90 3.62
N GLU A 29 -5.86 -5.17 3.63
CA GLU A 29 -6.55 -6.19 4.42
C GLU A 29 -6.45 -5.91 5.92
N ASP A 30 -5.27 -5.53 6.39
CA ASP A 30 -5.07 -5.17 7.78
C ASP A 30 -5.86 -3.91 8.16
N LEU A 31 -5.79 -2.83 7.36
CA LEU A 31 -6.54 -1.61 7.63
C LEU A 31 -8.05 -1.85 7.65
N LYS A 32 -8.57 -2.70 6.74
CA LYS A 32 -9.98 -3.12 6.75
C LYS A 32 -10.34 -3.87 8.02
N ARG A 33 -9.51 -4.80 8.47
CA ARG A 33 -9.73 -5.51 9.73
C ARG A 33 -9.78 -4.53 10.90
N GLU A 34 -8.91 -3.52 10.93
CA GLU A 34 -8.93 -2.49 11.98
C GLU A 34 -10.21 -1.66 11.96
N ALA A 35 -10.63 -1.22 10.77
CA ALA A 35 -11.86 -0.46 10.59
C ALA A 35 -13.09 -1.26 11.06
N VAL A 36 -13.16 -2.55 10.72
CA VAL A 36 -14.25 -3.42 11.17
C VAL A 36 -14.24 -3.58 12.70
N ARG A 37 -13.06 -3.70 13.34
CA ARG A 37 -12.97 -3.80 14.81
C ARG A 37 -13.52 -2.58 15.53
N VAL A 38 -13.47 -1.39 14.92
CA VAL A 38 -14.04 -0.15 15.48
C VAL A 38 -15.48 0.11 15.03
N GLY A 39 -16.11 -0.83 14.32
CA GLY A 39 -17.50 -0.71 13.86
C GLY A 39 -17.69 0.20 12.64
N ALA A 40 -16.60 0.57 11.96
CA ALA A 40 -16.69 1.34 10.71
C ALA A 40 -17.11 0.45 9.54
N ASN A 41 -17.82 1.05 8.58
CA ASN A 41 -18.23 0.39 7.33
C ASN A 41 -17.50 0.96 6.10
N GLY A 42 -16.64 1.96 6.30
CA GLY A 42 -15.83 2.58 5.26
C GLY A 42 -14.53 3.15 5.82
N ILE A 43 -13.59 3.40 4.93
CA ILE A 43 -12.35 4.12 5.23
C ILE A 43 -12.17 5.17 4.14
N VAL A 44 -12.00 6.43 4.54
CA VAL A 44 -11.83 7.57 3.63
C VAL A 44 -10.47 8.22 3.81
N ALA A 45 -10.09 9.05 2.84
CA ALA A 45 -8.80 9.77 2.84
C ALA A 45 -7.59 8.84 3.04
N THR A 46 -7.59 7.68 2.37
CA THR A 46 -6.51 6.69 2.49
C THR A 46 -5.26 7.13 1.74
N GLN A 47 -4.09 7.04 2.38
CA GLN A 47 -2.80 7.39 1.78
C GLN A 47 -1.74 6.31 2.03
N PHE A 48 -1.01 5.93 0.99
CA PHE A 48 0.15 5.06 1.09
C PHE A 48 1.44 5.88 1.22
N HIS A 49 2.27 5.54 2.19
CA HIS A 49 3.60 6.08 2.40
C HIS A 49 4.63 4.98 2.24
N TYR A 50 5.54 5.16 1.29
CA TYR A 50 6.68 4.26 1.08
C TYR A 50 7.90 4.86 1.72
N GLN A 51 8.58 4.10 2.57
CA GLN A 51 9.83 4.51 3.19
C GLN A 51 10.88 3.45 2.90
N GLN A 52 11.97 3.88 2.28
CA GLN A 52 13.13 3.04 2.09
C GLN A 52 14.08 3.26 3.27
N ILE A 53 14.34 2.20 4.02
CA ILE A 53 15.28 2.22 5.14
C ILE A 53 16.55 1.56 4.62
N SER A 54 17.60 2.38 4.44
CA SER A 54 18.92 1.93 4.01
C SER A 54 19.88 1.94 5.20
N GLY A 55 20.40 0.79 5.60
CA GLY A 55 21.33 0.68 6.73
C GLY A 55 22.20 -0.58 6.67
N LYS A 56 23.48 -0.47 7.05
CA LYS A 56 24.46 -1.57 7.18
C LYS A 56 24.45 -2.61 6.03
N GLY A 57 24.23 -2.16 4.79
CA GLY A 57 24.24 -3.02 3.59
C GLY A 57 22.91 -3.69 3.25
N THR A 58 21.83 -3.42 3.98
CA THR A 58 20.48 -3.89 3.66
C THR A 58 19.56 -2.71 3.34
N SER A 59 18.80 -2.84 2.26
CA SER A 59 17.74 -1.90 1.88
C SER A 59 16.39 -2.57 2.12
N MET A 60 15.65 -2.09 3.10
CA MET A 60 14.29 -2.55 3.41
C MET A 60 13.27 -1.53 2.89
N LEU A 61 12.20 -2.00 2.26
CA LEU A 61 11.07 -1.17 1.87
C LEU A 61 9.92 -1.35 2.87
N MET A 62 9.55 -0.27 3.55
CA MET A 62 8.40 -0.21 4.43
C MET A 62 7.25 0.48 3.71
N LEU A 63 6.06 -0.12 3.78
CA LEU A 63 4.82 0.47 3.30
C LEU A 63 3.89 0.72 4.49
N VAL A 64 3.49 1.97 4.66
CA VAL A 64 2.52 2.40 5.65
C VAL A 64 1.27 2.85 4.92
N LEU A 65 0.10 2.41 5.39
CA LEU A 65 -1.19 2.86 4.90
C LEU A 65 -1.94 3.53 6.06
N SER A 66 -2.37 4.76 5.85
CA SER A 66 -3.19 5.53 6.79
C SER A 66 -4.54 5.87 6.16
N GLY A 67 -5.54 6.15 7.00
CA GLY A 67 -6.87 6.59 6.57
C GLY A 67 -7.80 6.80 7.76
N THR A 68 -9.01 7.31 7.50
CA THR A 68 -10.02 7.58 8.53
C THR A 68 -11.16 6.59 8.44
N ALA A 69 -11.36 5.80 9.49
CA ALA A 69 -12.49 4.88 9.60
C ALA A 69 -13.80 5.66 9.82
N VAL A 70 -14.84 5.36 9.03
CA VAL A 70 -16.13 6.06 9.06
C VAL A 70 -17.31 5.09 9.08
N ALA A 71 -18.41 5.52 9.68
CA ALA A 71 -19.70 4.87 9.57
C ALA A 71 -20.59 5.70 8.64
N LEU A 72 -20.80 5.20 7.43
CA LEU A 72 -21.68 5.77 6.42
C LEU A 72 -23.11 5.29 6.67
N GLU A 73 -24.05 6.22 6.79
CA GLU A 73 -25.47 5.89 6.74
C GLU A 73 -25.88 5.67 5.28
N LYS A 74 -26.77 4.71 5.03
CA LYS A 74 -27.35 4.56 3.70
C LYS A 74 -28.35 5.71 3.51
N GLU A 75 -28.21 6.44 2.41
CA GLU A 75 -29.25 7.38 2.01
C GLU A 75 -30.55 6.59 1.82
N PRO A 76 -31.67 7.01 2.44
CA PRO A 76 -32.95 6.34 2.23
C PRO A 76 -33.27 6.41 0.74
N ALA A 77 -33.52 5.25 0.13
CA ALA A 77 -33.98 5.18 -1.24
C ALA A 77 -35.21 6.08 -1.39
N GLN A 78 -35.07 7.13 -2.19
CA GLN A 78 -36.16 8.04 -2.54
C GLN A 78 -37.13 7.35 -3.50
#